data_AF-A0A8T5NKI2-F1
#
_entry.id   AF-A0A8T5NKI2-F1
#
_cell.length_a   1.000
_cell.length_b   1.000
_cell.length_c   1.000
_cell.angle_alpha   90.00
_cell.angle_beta   90.00
_cell.angle_gamma   90.00
#
_symmetry.space_group_name_H-M   'P 1'
#
loop_
_entity.id
_entity.type
_entity.pdbx_description
1 polymer ?
#
loop_
_entity_poly.entity_id
_entity_poly.type
_entity_poly.pdbx_seq_one_letter_code
_entity_poly.pdbx_strand_id
1 'polypeptide(L)'
;MKILHIIRNPHDKTPIEIAKAQGREHDVALLLMHDAVYMDPGMKAFACKDDAEARRVTAHECVGYDRIVKMIFEYDRVVSW
;
A
#
# COMPACT_ATOMS: atom_id res chain seq x y z
N MET A 1 -2.56 14.75 8.47
CA MET A 1 -1.64 14.47 7.36
C MET A 1 -2.10 13.19 6.67
N LYS A 2 -1.94 13.14 5.34
CA LYS A 2 -2.09 11.95 4.52
C LYS A 2 -0.75 11.23 4.40
N ILE A 3 -0.70 9.97 4.78
CA ILE A 3 0.52 9.13 4.74
C ILE A 3 0.30 7.94 3.82
N LEU A 4 1.19 7.77 2.85
CA LEU A 4 1.21 6.63 1.94
C LEU A 4 2.34 5.69 2.34
N HIS A 5 2.01 4.45 2.70
CA HIS A 5 2.98 3.38 2.90
C HIS A 5 3.07 2.52 1.65
N ILE A 6 4.25 2.47 1.04
CA ILE A 6 4.55 1.59 -0.08
C ILE A 6 5.26 0.35 0.46
N ILE A 7 4.66 -0.83 0.30
CA ILE A 7 5.14 -2.09 0.87
C ILE A 7 5.45 -3.07 -0.26
N ARG A 8 6.63 -3.68 -0.21
CA ARG A 8 7.08 -4.69 -1.20
C ARG A 8 7.33 -6.08 -0.63
N ASN A 9 7.62 -6.18 0.66
CA ASN A 9 7.92 -7.45 1.34
C ASN A 9 6.68 -7.94 2.12
N PRO A 10 6.04 -9.06 1.74
CA PRO A 10 4.86 -9.59 2.42
C PRO A 10 5.16 -10.19 3.81
N HIS A 11 6.42 -10.46 4.11
CA HIS A 11 6.83 -11.11 5.37
C HIS A 11 7.20 -10.11 6.47
N ASP A 12 7.32 -8.82 6.13
CA ASP A 12 7.60 -7.77 7.10
C ASP A 12 6.28 -7.23 7.68
N LYS A 13 6.12 -7.35 8.99
CA LYS A 13 4.94 -6.86 9.72
C LYS A 13 5.09 -5.42 10.20
N THR A 14 6.33 -4.93 10.33
CA THR A 14 6.61 -3.57 10.83
C THR A 14 5.89 -2.48 10.04
N PRO A 15 5.83 -2.50 8.69
CA PRO A 15 5.10 -1.49 7.91
C PRO A 15 3.62 -1.40 8.29
N ILE A 16 2.99 -2.55 8.56
CA ILE A 16 1.56 -2.65 8.89
C ILE A 16 1.30 -2.18 10.31
N GLU A 17 2.14 -2.57 11.27
CA GLU A 17 2.01 -2.14 12.66
C GLU A 17 2.15 -0.62 12.78
N ILE A 18 3.11 -0.03 12.06
CA ILE A 18 3.31 1.42 12.02
C ILE A 18 2.13 2.12 11.33
N ALA A 19 1.69 1.62 10.18
CA ALA A 19 0.53 2.19 9.48
C ALA A 19 -0.74 2.16 10.34
N LYS A 20 -0.99 1.06 11.07
CA LYS A 20 -2.11 0.94 12.01
C LYS A 20 -2.01 1.91 13.18
N ALA A 21 -0.81 2.10 13.73
CA ALA A 21 -0.59 3.06 14.80
C ALA A 21 -0.83 4.50 14.32
N GLN A 22 -0.31 4.86 13.15
CA GLN A 22 -0.48 6.18 12.54
C GLN A 22 -1.93 6.45 12.12
N GLY A 23 -2.67 5.42 11.69
CA GLY A 23 -4.09 5.53 11.32
C GLY A 23 -5.02 5.96 12.45
N ARG A 24 -4.52 6.04 13.70
CA ARG A 24 -5.27 6.58 14.84
C ARG A 24 -5.39 8.11 14.79
N GLU A 25 -4.43 8.79 14.17
CA GLU A 25 -4.32 10.26 14.18
C GLU A 25 -4.20 10.86 12.77
N HIS A 26 -3.95 10.02 11.75
CA HIS A 26 -3.66 10.43 10.39
C HIS A 26 -4.47 9.63 9.38
N ASP A 27 -4.65 10.20 8.19
CA ASP A 27 -5.23 9.50 7.05
C ASP A 27 -4.13 8.65 6.40
N VAL A 28 -4.25 7.33 6.49
CA VAL A 28 -3.21 6.38 6.07
C VAL A 28 -3.72 5.49 4.95
N ALA A 29 -2.95 5.38 3.88
CA ALA A 29 -3.18 4.41 2.82
C ALA A 29 -1.99 3.49 2.63
N LEU A 30 -2.29 2.26 2.22
CA LEU A 30 -1.30 1.25 1.86
C LEU A 30 -1.30 1.04 0.35
N LEU A 31 -0.10 1.00 -0.24
CA LEU A 31 0.14 0.55 -1.60
C LEU A 31 1.02 -0.70 -1.56
N LEU A 32 0.45 -1.82 -1.99
CA LEU A 32 1.13 -3.11 -2.11
C LEU A 32 1.73 -3.22 -3.51
N MET A 33 3.03 -3.48 -3.57
CA MET A 33 3.78 -3.68 -4.82
C MET A 33 4.55 -5.00 -4.75
N HIS A 34 4.95 -5.50 -5.91
CA HIS A 34 5.70 -6.75 -6.04
C HIS A 34 5.00 -7.91 -5.30
N ASP A 35 5.71 -8.63 -4.44
CA ASP A 35 5.17 -9.79 -3.70
C ASP A 35 4.26 -9.38 -2.55
N ALA A 36 4.26 -8.11 -2.12
CA ALA A 36 3.36 -7.64 -1.09
C ALA A 36 1.88 -7.71 -1.52
N VAL A 37 1.57 -7.82 -2.81
CA VAL A 37 0.17 -7.98 -3.26
C VAL A 37 -0.48 -9.25 -2.71
N TYR A 38 0.29 -10.25 -2.23
CA TYR A 38 -0.24 -11.45 -1.60
C TYR A 38 -0.72 -11.24 -0.15
N MET A 39 -0.36 -10.14 0.49
CA MET A 39 -0.58 -9.97 1.93
C MET A 39 -1.99 -9.47 2.25
N ASP A 40 -2.58 -9.95 3.35
CA ASP A 40 -3.72 -9.29 3.98
C ASP A 40 -3.23 -8.36 5.11
N PRO A 41 -3.25 -7.04 4.91
CA PRO A 41 -2.81 -6.10 5.94
C PRO A 41 -3.83 -5.91 7.07
N GLY A 42 -5.06 -6.42 6.95
CA GLY A 42 -6.15 -6.21 7.91
C GLY A 42 -6.64 -4.75 7.96
N MET A 43 -6.39 -4.00 6.90
CA MET A 43 -6.94 -2.65 6.65
C MET A 43 -7.03 -2.41 5.14
N LYS A 44 -7.76 -1.38 4.71
CA LYS A 44 -7.92 -1.09 3.28
C LYS A 44 -6.55 -0.83 2.63
N ALA A 45 -6.28 -1.49 1.52
CA ALA A 45 -5.05 -1.36 0.76
C ALA A 45 -5.33 -1.32 -0.75
N PHE A 46 -4.46 -0.62 -1.46
CA PHE A 46 -4.38 -0.66 -2.91
C PHE A 46 -3.28 -1.62 -3.33
N ALA A 47 -3.46 -2.33 -4.43
CA ALA A 47 -2.40 -3.13 -5.06
C ALA A 47 -1.99 -2.50 -6.39
N CYS A 48 -0.70 -2.56 -6.70
CA CYS A 48 -0.20 -2.28 -8.05
C CYS A 48 -0.89 -3.25 -9.02
N LYS A 49 -1.59 -2.70 -10.02
CA LYS A 49 -2.37 -3.46 -10.98
C LYS A 49 -1.52 -4.52 -11.70
N ASP A 50 -0.37 -4.09 -12.23
CA ASP A 50 0.50 -4.97 -13.02
C ASP A 50 1.08 -6.12 -12.17
N ASP A 51 1.41 -5.84 -10.90
CA ASP A 51 1.88 -6.87 -9.96
C ASP A 51 0.77 -7.86 -9.59
N ALA A 52 -0.44 -7.36 -9.34
CA ALA A 52 -1.61 -8.17 -9.02
C ALA A 52 -2.00 -9.06 -10.21
N GLU A 53 -1.96 -8.52 -11.44
CA GLU A 53 -2.20 -9.29 -12.67
C GLU A 53 -1.14 -10.38 -12.88
N ALA A 54 0.14 -10.04 -12.75
CA ALA A 54 1.24 -11.00 -12.89
C ALA A 54 1.14 -12.15 -11.87
N ARG A 55 0.63 -11.87 -10.67
CA ARG A 55 0.50 -12.83 -9.56
C ARG A 55 -0.89 -13.46 -9.42
N ARG A 56 -1.84 -13.07 -10.28
CA ARG A 56 -3.25 -13.49 -10.26
C ARG A 56 -3.94 -13.23 -8.92
N VAL A 57 -3.69 -12.07 -8.32
CA VAL A 57 -4.31 -11.65 -7.05
C VAL A 57 -5.43 -10.64 -7.32
N THR A 58 -6.58 -10.84 -6.65
CA THR A 58 -7.76 -9.95 -6.75
C THR A 58 -8.27 -9.46 -5.40
N ALA A 59 -7.46 -9.61 -4.34
CA ALA A 59 -7.86 -9.33 -2.97
C ALA A 59 -7.94 -7.82 -2.63
N HIS A 60 -7.33 -6.97 -3.44
CA HIS A 60 -7.19 -5.54 -3.17
C HIS A 60 -7.66 -4.68 -4.34
N GLU A 61 -8.02 -3.44 -4.05
CA GLU A 61 -8.35 -2.45 -5.07
C GLU A 61 -7.11 -2.17 -5.92
N CYS A 62 -7.17 -2.45 -7.22
CA CYS A 62 -6.01 -2.34 -8.11
C CYS A 62 -5.86 -0.91 -8.66
N VAL A 63 -4.64 -0.39 -8.64
CA VAL A 63 -4.27 0.93 -9.18
C VAL A 63 -3.11 0.81 -10.16
N GLY A 64 -3.21 1.47 -11.31
CA GLY A 64 -2.12 1.55 -12.29
C GLY A 64 -1.08 2.62 -11.91
N TYR A 65 0.05 2.61 -12.61
CA TYR A 65 1.16 3.55 -12.34
C TYR A 65 0.76 5.02 -12.39
N ASP A 66 -0.10 5.45 -13.32
CA ASP A 66 -0.59 6.83 -13.37
C ASP A 66 -1.31 7.24 -12.07
N ARG A 67 -2.07 6.33 -11.47
CA ARG A 67 -2.74 6.59 -10.18
C ARG A 67 -1.73 6.56 -9.05
N ILE A 68 -0.76 5.63 -9.06
CA ILE A 68 0.32 5.57 -8.06
C ILE A 68 1.12 6.87 -8.04
N VAL A 69 1.50 7.40 -9.19
CA VAL A 69 2.20 8.69 -9.29
C VAL A 69 1.35 9.82 -8.71
N LYS A 70 0.05 9.88 -9.04
CA LYS A 70 -0.86 10.87 -8.42
C LYS A 70 -0.93 10.72 -6.91
N MET A 71 -1.00 9.49 -6.38
CA MET A 71 -0.98 9.25 -4.94
C MET A 71 0.33 9.74 -4.29
N ILE A 72 1.48 9.58 -4.94
CA ILE A 72 2.75 10.10 -4.41
C ILE A 72 2.70 11.64 -4.22
N PHE A 73 2.03 12.36 -5.12
CA PHE A 73 1.87 13.82 -5.00
C PHE A 73 0.70 14.25 -4.10
N GLU A 74 -0.36 13.44 -3.99
CA GLU A 74 -1.54 13.74 -3.16
C GLU A 74 -1.29 13.58 -1.66
N TYR A 75 -0.30 12.78 -1.27
CA TYR A 75 -0.03 12.46 0.12
C TYR A 75 1.11 13.33 0.65
N ASP A 76 0.94 13.89 1.85
CA ASP A 76 1.94 14.79 2.43
C ASP A 76 3.22 14.06 2.84
N ARG A 77 3.14 12.73 3.05
CA ARG A 77 4.28 11.87 3.37
C ARG A 77 4.18 10.52 2.67
N VAL A 78 5.28 10.09 2.07
CA VAL A 78 5.45 8.75 1.50
C VAL A 78 6.53 8.01 2.27
N VAL A 79 6.22 6.80 2.74
CA VAL A 79 7.15 5.91 3.43
C VAL A 79 7.29 4.64 2.61
N SER A 80 8.51 4.31 2.23
CA SER A 80 8.80 3.12 1.44
C SER A 80 9.46 2.06 2.31
N TRP A 81 8.93 0.84 2.23
CA TRP A 81 9.38 -0.36 2.94
C TRP A 81 9.94 -1.39 1.96
#